data_AF-R5IP06-F1
#
_entry.id   AF-R5IP06-F1
#
_cell.length_a   1.000
_cell.length_b   1.000
_cell.length_c   1.000
_cell.angle_alpha   90.00
_cell.angle_beta   90.00
_cell.angle_gamma   90.00
#
_symmetry.space_group_name_H-M   'P 1'
#
loop_
_entity.id
_entity.type
_entity.pdbx_description
1 polymer ?
#
loop_
_entity_poly.entity_id
_entity_poly.type
_entity_poly.pdbx_seq_one_letter_code
_entity_poly.pdbx_strand_id
1 'polypeptide(L)'
;MSNNHGDIVIEAPAGYKWDEGTLTKITYVAEAGDVKYESLQKAIDAAKSKAVVTMLADTRENVTISKALTLDLNGFTLNGSTGERKAALKVDNATVTVMDSSANQTGTIKREDVEDPNVTGSNSYYVIDIQGGNGLLIFEGGNVTNTSGIVGVKGASLVRLGDDSVSARPTLTINGGTFTQDNFAAIKVDRGTLHFKGGTVNGNVASVNYDSAPGKQARIFITGGYVTGTLDTYTYNNGLVPTKETAMATVEVTGGTFDKDPMPYVVEGSTVKKNADGTFGVEKAYLAKVGDKSYYTMDEAFKAQTASGEAIVLLRDYTTGSTFNSGSINRTVDLDGHTWTYTGTDVNSAAFEINYSDVIPSRGCGQAAISTYLSVRQIWTGRWRRFRRTFRTGSGKSLTMTSRSIPQTDSISSCTGTSLRITGSIRRRRCWRQCGIPQFRTAAGHTGWKCRTSCSISTTSHIRRPKGKAHRGVMKAVGETTEQEACPVTRRR
;
A
#
# COMPACT_ATOMS: atom_id res chain seq x y z
N MET A 1 41.28 24.94 -70.35
CA MET A 1 42.07 24.34 -69.26
C MET A 1 41.06 23.76 -68.28
N SER A 2 40.96 22.43 -68.17
CA SER A 2 40.03 21.80 -67.23
C SER A 2 40.67 21.79 -65.85
N ASN A 3 39.97 22.31 -64.84
CA ASN A 3 40.39 22.22 -63.45
C ASN A 3 40.16 20.79 -62.97
N ASN A 4 41.13 19.91 -63.25
CA ASN A 4 41.22 18.56 -62.69
C ASN A 4 41.95 18.58 -61.33
N HIS A 5 41.50 19.41 -60.39
CA HIS A 5 41.90 19.21 -59.00
C HIS A 5 40.83 18.36 -58.36
N GLY A 6 41.06 17.05 -58.35
CA GLY A 6 40.33 16.15 -57.45
C GLY A 6 40.54 16.64 -56.03
N ASP A 7 39.45 16.78 -55.28
CA ASP A 7 39.50 17.21 -53.88
C ASP A 7 40.48 16.32 -53.11
N ILE A 8 41.56 16.92 -52.61
CA ILE A 8 42.51 16.23 -51.73
C ILE A 8 41.80 16.05 -50.40
N VAL A 9 41.26 14.86 -50.15
CA VAL A 9 40.68 14.50 -48.86
C VAL A 9 41.81 14.20 -47.89
N ILE A 10 42.03 15.10 -46.94
CA ILE A 10 42.97 14.90 -45.83
C ILE A 10 42.20 14.25 -44.67
N GLU A 11 42.51 13.02 -44.32
CA GLU A 11 41.94 12.38 -43.13
C GLU A 11 42.37 13.13 -41.85
N ALA A 12 41.45 13.32 -40.92
CA ALA A 12 41.77 13.93 -39.63
C ALA A 12 42.64 12.98 -38.79
N PRO A 13 43.69 13.47 -38.09
CA PRO A 13 44.43 12.67 -37.14
C PRO A 13 43.55 12.09 -36.03
N ALA A 14 43.98 10.98 -35.42
CA ALA A 14 43.26 10.37 -34.30
C ALA A 14 42.98 11.37 -33.17
N GLY A 15 41.73 11.45 -32.72
CA GLY A 15 41.29 12.41 -31.70
C GLY A 15 40.96 13.80 -32.24
N TYR A 16 40.97 13.99 -33.57
CA TYR A 16 40.55 15.22 -34.23
C TYR A 16 39.49 14.94 -35.30
N LYS A 17 38.72 15.96 -35.64
CA LYS A 17 37.75 15.96 -36.75
C LYS A 17 37.86 17.26 -37.54
N TRP A 18 37.48 17.21 -38.81
CA TRP A 18 37.28 18.41 -39.60
C TRP A 18 35.87 18.96 -39.33
N ASP A 19 35.78 20.21 -38.91
CA ASP A 19 34.54 20.96 -38.73
C ASP A 19 34.62 22.22 -39.59
N GLU A 20 33.81 22.29 -40.64
CA GLU A 20 33.82 23.37 -41.64
C GLU A 20 35.22 23.74 -42.17
N GLY A 21 36.06 22.73 -42.41
CA GLY A 21 37.44 22.93 -42.90
C GLY A 21 38.47 23.29 -41.82
N THR A 22 38.07 23.34 -40.54
CA THR A 22 38.96 23.54 -39.40
C THR A 22 39.17 22.23 -38.65
N LEU A 23 40.42 21.89 -38.37
CA LEU A 23 40.74 20.71 -37.57
C LEU A 23 40.47 21.01 -36.09
N THR A 24 39.50 20.31 -35.49
CA THR A 24 39.10 20.47 -34.09
C THR A 24 39.37 19.21 -33.29
N LYS A 25 39.74 19.35 -32.02
CA LYS A 25 39.92 18.21 -31.12
C LYS A 25 38.55 17.65 -30.75
N ILE A 26 38.41 16.32 -30.79
CA ILE A 26 37.17 15.64 -30.39
C ILE A 26 37.04 15.73 -28.87
N THR A 27 35.93 16.32 -28.42
CA THR A 27 35.51 16.28 -27.02
C THR A 27 34.50 15.14 -26.85
N TYR A 28 34.89 14.12 -26.09
CA TYR A 28 33.99 13.03 -25.76
C TYR A 28 33.17 13.39 -24.53
N VAL A 29 31.86 13.20 -24.63
CA VAL A 29 30.90 13.50 -23.56
C VAL A 29 30.60 12.28 -22.73
N ALA A 30 30.64 11.08 -23.33
CA ALA A 30 30.29 9.86 -22.64
C ALA A 30 31.03 8.65 -23.22
N GLU A 31 31.03 7.57 -22.45
CA GLU A 31 31.62 6.28 -22.78
C GLU A 31 30.63 5.16 -22.50
N ALA A 32 30.61 4.14 -23.36
CA ALA A 32 29.85 2.91 -23.16
C ALA A 32 30.67 1.72 -23.66
N GLY A 33 31.06 0.82 -22.75
CA GLY A 33 31.84 -0.37 -23.08
C GLY A 33 33.17 -0.07 -23.79
N ASP A 34 33.97 0.83 -23.22
CA ASP A 34 35.28 1.30 -23.72
C ASP A 34 35.24 2.11 -25.03
N VAL A 35 34.06 2.35 -25.59
CA VAL A 35 33.87 3.22 -26.76
C VAL A 35 33.45 4.61 -26.29
N LYS A 36 34.12 5.65 -26.81
CA LYS A 36 33.84 7.04 -26.48
C LYS A 36 32.96 7.70 -27.54
N TYR A 37 32.06 8.57 -27.09
CA TYR A 37 31.06 9.24 -27.91
C TYR A 37 31.08 10.75 -27.68
N GLU A 38 30.89 11.52 -28.76
CA GLU A 38 30.82 12.99 -28.72
C GLU A 38 29.53 13.54 -28.08
N SER A 39 28.56 12.66 -27.77
CA SER A 39 27.28 13.04 -27.16
C SER A 39 26.81 11.94 -26.23
N LEU A 40 26.11 12.34 -25.16
CA LEU A 40 25.54 11.41 -24.19
C LEU A 40 24.44 10.55 -24.83
N GLN A 41 23.58 11.15 -25.66
CA GLN A 41 22.52 10.38 -26.35
C GLN A 41 23.12 9.29 -27.26
N LYS A 42 24.19 9.59 -28.00
CA LYS A 42 24.86 8.59 -28.85
C LYS A 42 25.41 7.41 -28.04
N ALA A 43 25.98 7.67 -26.87
CA ALA A 43 26.45 6.61 -25.97
C ALA A 43 25.28 5.75 -25.47
N ILE A 44 24.16 6.38 -25.06
CA ILE A 44 22.93 5.69 -24.65
C ILE A 44 22.38 4.81 -25.78
N ASP A 45 22.33 5.32 -27.01
CA ASP A 45 21.80 4.62 -28.17
C ASP A 45 22.67 3.42 -28.55
N ALA A 46 23.99 3.54 -28.44
CA ALA A 46 24.93 2.46 -28.70
C ALA A 46 25.06 1.45 -27.55
N ALA A 47 24.76 1.85 -26.31
CA ALA A 47 24.89 0.99 -25.15
C ALA A 47 24.03 -0.28 -25.28
N LYS A 48 24.64 -1.42 -24.91
CA LYS A 48 23.93 -2.69 -24.74
C LYS A 48 22.98 -2.59 -23.54
N SER A 49 21.92 -3.40 -23.54
CA SER A 49 21.03 -3.44 -22.38
C SER A 49 21.81 -3.84 -21.12
N LYS A 50 21.53 -3.15 -20.02
CA LYS A 50 22.16 -3.25 -18.70
C LYS A 50 23.64 -2.83 -18.65
N ALA A 51 24.14 -2.19 -19.71
CA ALA A 51 25.47 -1.59 -19.68
C ALA A 51 25.51 -0.34 -18.79
N VAL A 52 26.73 0.07 -18.43
CA VAL A 52 26.99 1.37 -17.81
C VAL A 52 27.36 2.35 -18.92
N VAL A 53 26.75 3.53 -18.90
CA VAL A 53 27.12 4.70 -19.68
C VAL A 53 27.69 5.72 -18.71
N THR A 54 28.96 6.07 -18.87
CA THR A 54 29.67 6.97 -17.96
C THR A 54 29.91 8.31 -18.63
N MET A 55 29.54 9.40 -17.94
CA MET A 55 29.84 10.75 -18.42
C MET A 55 31.34 11.06 -18.28
N LEU A 56 31.86 11.77 -19.27
CA LEU A 56 33.25 12.21 -19.39
C LEU A 56 33.40 13.73 -19.46
N ALA A 57 32.30 14.45 -19.67
CA ALA A 57 32.25 15.91 -19.68
C ALA A 57 30.82 16.39 -19.37
N ASP A 58 30.71 17.65 -18.95
CA ASP A 58 29.42 18.34 -18.85
C ASP A 58 28.76 18.43 -20.24
N THR A 59 27.44 18.32 -20.28
CA THR A 59 26.67 18.44 -21.53
C THR A 59 25.41 19.25 -21.34
N ARG A 60 24.95 19.86 -22.44
CA ARG A 60 23.67 20.59 -22.51
C ARG A 60 22.56 19.85 -23.26
N GLU A 61 22.66 18.52 -23.33
CA GLU A 61 21.70 17.65 -24.04
C GLU A 61 20.41 17.43 -23.22
N ASN A 62 19.29 17.23 -23.92
CA ASN A 62 18.14 16.54 -23.36
C ASN A 62 18.24 15.07 -23.79
N VAL A 63 18.30 14.14 -22.83
CA VAL A 63 18.48 12.71 -23.15
C VAL A 63 17.23 11.90 -22.84
N THR A 64 16.97 10.92 -23.70
CA THR A 64 15.90 9.92 -23.49
C THR A 64 16.52 8.53 -23.40
N ILE A 65 16.17 7.82 -22.33
CA ILE A 65 16.60 6.45 -22.09
C ILE A 65 15.38 5.53 -22.18
N SER A 66 15.35 4.72 -23.23
CA SER A 66 14.26 3.76 -23.52
C SER A 66 14.73 2.30 -23.51
N LYS A 67 15.87 2.05 -22.87
CA LYS A 67 16.43 0.71 -22.67
C LYS A 67 16.97 0.59 -21.25
N ALA A 68 17.02 -0.63 -20.71
CA ALA A 68 17.61 -0.82 -19.39
C ALA A 68 19.11 -0.51 -19.44
N LEU A 69 19.63 0.34 -18.55
CA LEU A 69 21.05 0.67 -18.40
C LEU A 69 21.32 1.44 -17.10
N THR A 70 22.59 1.64 -16.76
CA THR A 70 23.03 2.55 -15.70
C THR A 70 23.67 3.79 -16.32
N LEU A 71 23.18 4.98 -15.96
CA LEU A 71 23.83 6.25 -16.23
C LEU A 71 24.68 6.65 -15.02
N ASP A 72 25.99 6.70 -15.21
CA ASP A 72 26.94 7.20 -14.22
C ASP A 72 27.32 8.64 -14.55
N LEU A 73 26.92 9.56 -13.68
CA LEU A 73 27.22 10.98 -13.81
C LEU A 73 28.71 11.27 -13.62
N ASN A 74 29.43 10.43 -12.87
CA ASN A 74 30.88 10.53 -12.67
C ASN A 74 31.38 11.97 -12.39
N GLY A 75 30.65 12.70 -11.54
CA GLY A 75 30.97 14.07 -11.14
C GLY A 75 30.59 15.16 -12.15
N PHE A 76 30.08 14.81 -13.33
CA PHE A 76 29.70 15.73 -14.40
C PHE A 76 28.21 16.12 -14.39
N THR A 77 27.91 17.17 -15.15
CA THR A 77 26.60 17.79 -15.22
C THR A 77 25.88 17.48 -16.53
N LEU A 78 24.68 16.90 -16.42
CA LEU A 78 23.68 16.85 -17.47
C LEU A 78 22.72 18.04 -17.30
N ASN A 79 22.83 19.03 -18.17
CA ASN A 79 22.00 20.23 -18.12
C ASN A 79 21.03 20.24 -19.30
N GLY A 80 19.73 20.14 -19.08
CA GLY A 80 18.76 20.15 -20.19
C GLY A 80 18.90 21.40 -21.06
N SER A 81 18.72 21.26 -22.38
CA SER A 81 18.87 22.37 -23.32
C SER A 81 17.78 23.43 -23.11
N THR A 82 18.11 24.69 -23.39
CA THR A 82 17.20 25.82 -23.21
C THR A 82 16.18 25.95 -24.34
N GLY A 83 14.93 26.29 -24.00
CA GLY A 83 13.90 26.68 -24.98
C GLY A 83 12.99 25.55 -25.50
N GLU A 84 13.22 24.30 -25.11
CA GLU A 84 12.33 23.18 -25.42
C GLU A 84 11.65 22.62 -24.16
N ARG A 85 10.37 22.22 -24.27
CA ARG A 85 9.60 21.57 -23.20
C ARG A 85 9.97 20.08 -23.07
N LYS A 86 11.26 19.80 -22.86
CA LYS A 86 11.82 18.44 -22.73
C LYS A 86 12.60 18.30 -21.44
N ALA A 87 12.47 17.18 -20.74
CA ALA A 87 13.28 16.96 -19.54
C ALA A 87 14.76 16.82 -19.90
N ALA A 88 15.64 17.20 -18.96
CA ALA A 88 17.08 16.93 -19.09
C ALA A 88 17.30 15.41 -19.20
N LEU A 89 16.58 14.64 -18.38
CA LEU A 89 16.53 13.19 -18.43
C LEU A 89 15.07 12.70 -18.53
N LYS A 90 14.74 12.07 -19.66
CA LYS A 90 13.50 11.30 -19.82
C LYS A 90 13.78 9.80 -19.69
N VAL A 91 13.07 9.12 -18.80
CA VAL A 91 13.03 7.65 -18.74
C VAL A 91 11.71 7.21 -19.37
N ASP A 92 11.78 6.47 -20.47
CA ASP A 92 10.58 6.08 -21.23
C ASP A 92 10.49 4.56 -21.34
N ASN A 93 9.60 3.98 -20.53
CA ASN A 93 9.28 2.55 -20.56
C ASN A 93 10.50 1.63 -20.36
N ALA A 94 11.46 2.04 -19.53
CA ALA A 94 12.72 1.34 -19.29
C ALA A 94 13.12 1.33 -17.81
N THR A 95 14.00 0.39 -17.44
CA THR A 95 14.63 0.32 -16.11
C THR A 95 16.00 0.98 -16.12
N VAL A 96 16.08 2.18 -15.56
CA VAL A 96 17.30 3.01 -15.55
C VAL A 96 17.81 3.13 -14.12
N THR A 97 19.11 2.98 -13.93
CA THR A 97 19.78 3.38 -12.68
C THR A 97 20.58 4.64 -12.94
N VAL A 98 20.47 5.65 -12.07
CA VAL A 98 21.36 6.81 -12.06
C VAL A 98 22.23 6.73 -10.82
N MET A 99 23.53 6.91 -11.01
CA MET A 99 24.50 6.98 -9.92
C MET A 99 25.53 8.07 -10.20
N ASP A 100 26.35 8.36 -9.20
CA ASP A 100 27.54 9.17 -9.34
C ASP A 100 28.71 8.46 -8.66
N SER A 101 29.60 7.91 -9.47
CA SER A 101 30.79 7.19 -9.01
C SER A 101 31.94 8.12 -8.60
N SER A 102 31.82 9.43 -8.81
CA SER A 102 32.88 10.37 -8.44
C SER A 102 33.09 10.43 -6.94
N ALA A 103 34.35 10.62 -6.53
CA ALA A 103 34.72 10.68 -5.12
C ALA A 103 33.99 11.79 -4.36
N ASN A 104 33.68 12.90 -5.03
CA ASN A 104 33.04 14.07 -4.42
C ASN A 104 31.50 14.07 -4.55
N GLN A 105 30.92 13.11 -5.29
CA GLN A 105 29.49 13.03 -5.57
C GLN A 105 28.88 14.35 -6.11
N THR A 106 29.59 15.02 -7.03
CA THR A 106 29.21 16.33 -7.60
C THR A 106 28.37 16.23 -8.88
N GLY A 107 28.18 15.03 -9.41
CA GLY A 107 27.39 14.75 -10.59
C GLY A 107 25.99 15.32 -10.44
N THR A 108 25.53 16.04 -11.46
CA THR A 108 24.32 16.85 -11.35
C THR A 108 23.44 16.70 -12.58
N ILE A 109 22.14 16.49 -12.39
CA ILE A 109 21.14 16.64 -13.44
C ILE A 109 20.38 17.94 -13.16
N LYS A 110 20.41 18.90 -14.09
CA LYS A 110 19.75 20.20 -13.87
C LYS A 110 19.05 20.74 -15.10
N ARG A 111 18.23 21.77 -14.84
CA ARG A 111 17.77 22.75 -15.83
C ARG A 111 17.90 24.16 -15.25
N GLU A 112 18.25 25.12 -16.10
CA GLU A 112 18.47 26.51 -15.71
C GLU A 112 17.87 27.49 -16.74
N ASP A 113 16.73 27.14 -17.33
CA ASP A 113 16.11 27.96 -18.38
C ASP A 113 15.79 29.36 -17.88
N VAL A 114 16.41 30.32 -18.55
CA VAL A 114 16.06 31.73 -18.40
C VAL A 114 14.77 31.95 -19.20
N GLU A 115 13.67 32.24 -18.51
CA GLU A 115 12.42 32.63 -19.16
C GLU A 115 12.58 34.08 -19.67
N ASP A 116 12.31 34.33 -20.95
CA ASP A 116 12.14 35.69 -21.45
C ASP A 116 10.78 36.18 -20.93
N PRO A 117 10.73 37.25 -20.11
CA PRO A 117 9.47 37.76 -19.56
C PRO A 117 8.46 38.20 -20.64
N ASN A 118 8.89 38.31 -21.91
CA ASN A 118 8.06 38.73 -23.04
C ASN A 118 7.56 37.57 -23.90
N VAL A 119 7.94 36.32 -23.63
CA VAL A 119 7.47 35.14 -24.39
C VAL A 119 6.28 34.49 -23.68
N THR A 120 5.15 34.39 -24.40
CA THR A 120 3.95 33.69 -23.93
C THR A 120 4.10 32.17 -24.09
N GLY A 121 4.45 31.50 -23.00
CA GLY A 121 4.56 30.04 -22.92
C GLY A 121 5.72 29.64 -22.01
N SER A 122 5.46 28.87 -20.95
CA SER A 122 6.51 28.58 -19.97
C SER A 122 7.61 27.69 -20.55
N ASN A 123 8.84 28.23 -20.49
CA ASN A 123 10.07 27.52 -20.82
C ASN A 123 10.52 26.58 -19.70
N SER A 124 9.97 26.73 -18.49
CA SER A 124 10.23 25.81 -17.38
C SER A 124 9.61 24.43 -17.65
N TYR A 125 10.39 23.40 -17.33
CA TYR A 125 9.97 22.01 -17.44
C TYR A 125 10.63 21.17 -16.36
N TYR A 126 10.19 19.92 -16.24
CA TYR A 126 10.78 18.96 -15.32
C TYR A 126 12.25 18.69 -15.67
N VAL A 127 13.07 18.42 -14.67
CA VAL A 127 14.46 17.98 -14.87
C VAL A 127 14.49 16.51 -15.24
N ILE A 128 13.70 15.71 -14.53
CA ILE A 128 13.54 14.28 -14.74
C ILE A 128 12.07 13.98 -15.03
N ASP A 129 11.81 13.28 -16.12
CA ASP A 129 10.46 12.84 -16.51
C ASP A 129 10.43 11.33 -16.68
N ILE A 130 9.64 10.64 -15.86
CA ILE A 130 9.60 9.17 -15.81
C ILE A 130 8.23 8.72 -16.30
N GLN A 131 8.22 8.02 -17.43
CA GLN A 131 7.03 7.67 -18.19
C GLN A 131 7.03 6.19 -18.63
N GLY A 132 5.87 5.73 -19.12
CA GLY A 132 5.69 4.37 -19.63
C GLY A 132 5.36 3.33 -18.56
N GLY A 133 4.67 2.26 -18.95
CA GLY A 133 4.18 1.23 -18.00
C GLY A 133 5.30 0.46 -17.29
N ASN A 134 6.45 0.31 -17.95
CA ASN A 134 7.66 -0.31 -17.39
C ASN A 134 8.72 0.73 -16.99
N GLY A 135 8.36 2.01 -16.95
CA GLY A 135 9.28 3.07 -16.52
C GLY A 135 9.68 2.84 -15.06
N LEU A 136 10.95 2.59 -14.82
CA LEU A 136 11.53 2.45 -13.49
C LEU A 136 12.83 3.25 -13.46
N LEU A 137 12.89 4.29 -12.63
CA LEU A 137 14.13 4.96 -12.29
C LEU A 137 14.57 4.55 -10.88
N ILE A 138 15.81 4.11 -10.75
CA ILE A 138 16.49 3.89 -9.48
C ILE A 138 17.57 4.97 -9.37
N PHE A 139 17.46 5.83 -8.36
CA PHE A 139 18.41 6.92 -8.12
C PHE A 139 19.26 6.57 -6.90
N GLU A 140 20.52 6.23 -7.14
CA GLU A 140 21.48 5.81 -6.11
C GLU A 140 22.27 7.00 -5.56
N GLY A 141 22.54 8.02 -6.38
CA GLY A 141 23.36 9.16 -5.99
C GLY A 141 23.45 10.25 -7.06
N GLY A 142 24.07 11.37 -6.69
CA GLY A 142 24.13 12.59 -7.48
C GLY A 142 23.15 13.67 -7.01
N ASN A 143 23.12 14.78 -7.74
CA ASN A 143 22.34 15.97 -7.39
C ASN A 143 21.30 16.26 -8.47
N VAL A 144 20.13 16.76 -8.06
CA VAL A 144 19.07 17.20 -8.98
C VAL A 144 18.62 18.60 -8.58
N THR A 145 18.75 19.56 -9.48
CA THR A 145 18.39 20.97 -9.21
C THR A 145 17.65 21.58 -10.39
N ASN A 146 16.78 22.56 -10.10
CA ASN A 146 16.08 23.29 -11.14
C ASN A 146 15.97 24.76 -10.77
N THR A 147 16.59 25.59 -11.58
CA THR A 147 16.50 27.05 -11.47
C THR A 147 15.75 27.66 -12.66
N SER A 148 15.07 26.82 -13.47
CA SER A 148 14.25 27.29 -14.59
C SER A 148 12.99 28.03 -14.15
N GLY A 149 12.58 29.01 -14.97
CA GLY A 149 11.39 29.82 -14.75
C GLY A 149 11.67 31.14 -14.02
N ILE A 150 10.63 31.72 -13.42
CA ILE A 150 10.69 32.96 -12.65
C ILE A 150 10.57 32.62 -11.17
N VAL A 151 11.64 32.90 -10.42
CA VAL A 151 11.70 32.71 -8.95
C VAL A 151 10.45 33.28 -8.28
N GLY A 152 9.78 32.46 -7.49
CA GLY A 152 8.54 32.83 -6.77
C GLY A 152 7.28 33.06 -7.62
N VAL A 153 7.33 32.86 -8.95
CA VAL A 153 6.20 33.14 -9.84
C VAL A 153 5.84 31.95 -10.74
N LYS A 154 6.82 31.38 -11.44
CA LYS A 154 6.63 30.29 -12.41
C LYS A 154 7.82 29.35 -12.41
N GLY A 155 7.57 28.06 -12.54
CA GLY A 155 8.62 27.05 -12.48
C GLY A 155 8.00 25.66 -12.60
N ALA A 156 8.86 24.65 -12.56
CA ALA A 156 8.47 23.26 -12.68
C ALA A 156 9.13 22.43 -11.57
N SER A 157 8.46 21.35 -11.19
CA SER A 157 9.03 20.36 -10.28
C SER A 157 10.33 19.77 -10.82
N LEU A 158 11.20 19.23 -9.95
CA LEU A 158 12.39 18.50 -10.43
C LEU A 158 11.96 17.25 -11.18
N VAL A 159 11.07 16.49 -10.54
CA VAL A 159 10.63 15.19 -11.03
C VAL A 159 9.14 15.21 -11.30
N ARG A 160 8.77 14.75 -12.50
CA ARG A 160 7.42 14.24 -12.77
C ARG A 160 7.47 12.72 -12.84
N LEU A 161 6.65 12.07 -12.02
CA LEU A 161 6.47 10.62 -12.02
C LEU A 161 5.09 10.25 -12.55
N GLY A 162 5.06 9.77 -13.79
CA GLY A 162 3.85 9.43 -14.53
C GLY A 162 3.19 10.63 -15.17
N ASP A 163 2.22 10.35 -16.04
CA ASP A 163 1.40 11.33 -16.74
C ASP A 163 -0.05 10.86 -16.66
N ASP A 164 -0.93 11.77 -16.29
CA ASP A 164 -2.35 11.52 -16.00
C ASP A 164 -3.17 11.24 -17.27
N SER A 165 -2.67 11.66 -18.43
CA SER A 165 -3.26 11.43 -19.74
C SER A 165 -3.09 9.99 -20.24
N VAL A 166 -2.17 9.21 -19.64
CA VAL A 166 -1.86 7.84 -20.06
C VAL A 166 -2.11 6.84 -18.94
N SER A 167 -2.37 5.57 -19.31
CA SER A 167 -2.66 4.50 -18.33
C SER A 167 -1.45 3.98 -17.56
N ALA A 168 -0.25 4.40 -17.96
CA ALA A 168 1.03 3.97 -17.41
C ALA A 168 1.16 4.26 -15.90
N ARG A 169 1.95 3.43 -15.21
CA ARG A 169 2.22 3.56 -13.77
C ARG A 169 3.72 3.35 -13.48
N PRO A 170 4.58 4.29 -13.89
CA PRO A 170 6.01 4.20 -13.63
C PRO A 170 6.34 4.22 -12.14
N THR A 171 7.57 3.83 -11.84
CA THR A 171 8.12 3.77 -10.48
C THR A 171 9.40 4.59 -10.39
N LEU A 172 9.56 5.30 -9.27
CA LEU A 172 10.81 5.93 -8.87
C LEU A 172 11.26 5.34 -7.54
N THR A 173 12.48 4.86 -7.45
CA THR A 173 13.14 4.50 -6.19
C THR A 173 14.29 5.45 -5.97
N ILE A 174 14.33 6.10 -4.81
CA ILE A 174 15.45 6.96 -4.41
C ILE A 174 16.11 6.30 -3.20
N ASN A 175 17.34 5.83 -3.41
CA ASN A 175 18.18 5.24 -2.37
C ASN A 175 19.18 6.25 -1.80
N GLY A 176 19.55 7.27 -2.59
CA GLY A 176 20.49 8.31 -2.21
C GLY A 176 20.41 9.55 -3.10
N GLY A 177 21.36 10.47 -2.93
CA GLY A 177 21.43 11.73 -3.67
C GLY A 177 20.68 12.91 -3.03
N THR A 178 20.81 14.08 -3.64
CA THR A 178 20.23 15.34 -3.16
C THR A 178 19.34 15.98 -4.21
N PHE A 179 18.08 16.23 -3.87
CA PHE A 179 17.09 16.89 -4.71
C PHE A 179 16.79 18.26 -4.12
N THR A 180 17.16 19.35 -4.80
CA THR A 180 16.96 20.71 -4.27
C THR A 180 16.07 21.54 -5.18
N GLN A 181 14.96 22.02 -4.62
CA GLN A 181 13.95 22.81 -5.31
C GLN A 181 13.40 23.89 -4.38
N ASP A 182 13.62 25.14 -4.75
CA ASP A 182 13.24 26.29 -3.91
C ASP A 182 11.85 26.85 -4.26
N ASN A 183 11.38 26.68 -5.51
CA ASN A 183 10.22 27.41 -6.02
C ASN A 183 8.95 26.55 -6.15
N PHE A 184 9.08 25.23 -6.27
CA PHE A 184 7.99 24.30 -6.58
C PHE A 184 8.08 23.01 -5.76
N ALA A 185 7.14 22.08 -5.94
CA ALA A 185 7.32 20.74 -5.39
C ALA A 185 8.58 20.11 -6.00
N ALA A 186 9.49 19.61 -5.16
CA ALA A 186 10.68 18.90 -5.61
C ALA A 186 10.28 17.67 -6.43
N ILE A 187 9.40 16.84 -5.86
CA ILE A 187 8.91 15.62 -6.49
C ILE A 187 7.39 15.68 -6.57
N LYS A 188 6.87 15.53 -7.80
CA LYS A 188 5.44 15.43 -8.06
C LYS A 188 5.13 14.06 -8.64
N VAL A 189 4.26 13.32 -7.95
CA VAL A 189 3.76 12.02 -8.40
C VAL A 189 2.34 12.21 -8.91
N ASP A 190 2.19 12.19 -10.24
CA ASP A 190 0.88 12.34 -10.90
C ASP A 190 0.20 10.98 -11.04
N ARG A 191 0.94 9.97 -11.54
CA ARG A 191 0.41 8.63 -11.75
C ARG A 191 1.52 7.58 -11.71
N GLY A 192 1.98 7.26 -10.51
CA GLY A 192 3.07 6.30 -10.34
C GLY A 192 3.26 5.87 -8.90
N THR A 193 4.45 5.36 -8.61
CA THR A 193 4.82 4.96 -7.26
C THR A 193 6.23 5.42 -6.93
N LEU A 194 6.34 6.27 -5.90
CA LEU A 194 7.61 6.68 -5.33
C LEU A 194 7.95 5.80 -4.13
N HIS A 195 9.15 5.23 -4.13
CA HIS A 195 9.79 4.62 -2.98
C HIS A 195 10.98 5.48 -2.55
N PHE A 196 10.80 6.28 -1.50
CA PHE A 196 11.87 7.07 -0.91
C PHE A 196 12.49 6.30 0.26
N LYS A 197 13.75 5.86 0.07
CA LYS A 197 14.45 4.98 1.01
C LYS A 197 15.66 5.65 1.65
N GLY A 198 16.28 6.62 0.98
CA GLY A 198 17.43 7.38 1.46
C GLY A 198 17.73 8.58 0.58
N GLY A 199 18.69 9.40 0.97
CA GLY A 199 18.99 10.69 0.34
C GLY A 199 18.24 11.86 0.96
N THR A 200 18.35 13.03 0.34
CA THR A 200 17.79 14.30 0.82
C THR A 200 16.91 14.95 -0.23
N VAL A 201 15.71 15.37 0.18
CA VAL A 201 14.80 16.19 -0.63
C VAL A 201 14.61 17.54 0.05
N ASN A 202 15.29 18.55 -0.48
CA ASN A 202 15.14 19.94 -0.09
C ASN A 202 14.00 20.59 -0.90
N GLY A 203 12.76 20.38 -0.45
CA GLY A 203 11.55 20.89 -1.10
C GLY A 203 10.34 20.00 -0.88
N ASN A 204 9.16 20.41 -1.35
CA ASN A 204 7.91 19.69 -1.10
C ASN A 204 7.80 18.40 -1.92
N VAL A 205 7.15 17.39 -1.36
CA VAL A 205 6.86 16.11 -2.02
C VAL A 205 5.35 15.91 -2.08
N ALA A 206 4.81 15.84 -3.29
CA ALA A 206 3.37 15.83 -3.51
C ALA A 206 2.89 14.59 -4.27
N SER A 207 1.85 13.95 -3.73
CA SER A 207 1.06 12.93 -4.42
C SER A 207 -0.21 13.59 -4.98
N VAL A 208 -0.38 13.58 -6.29
CA VAL A 208 -1.47 14.29 -6.96
C VAL A 208 -2.29 13.32 -7.80
N ASN A 209 -3.57 13.19 -7.50
CA ASN A 209 -4.52 12.46 -8.33
C ASN A 209 -5.21 13.40 -9.30
N TYR A 210 -4.98 13.20 -10.59
CA TYR A 210 -5.71 13.93 -11.63
C TYR A 210 -7.05 13.27 -11.92
N ASP A 211 -8.06 14.10 -12.21
CA ASP A 211 -9.46 13.75 -12.45
C ASP A 211 -10.23 13.22 -11.22
N SER A 212 -9.62 13.24 -10.03
CA SER A 212 -10.22 12.75 -8.78
C SER A 212 -10.73 11.30 -8.89
N ALA A 213 -10.07 10.48 -9.70
CA ALA A 213 -10.52 9.14 -10.04
C ALA A 213 -9.85 8.07 -9.12
N PRO A 214 -10.62 7.21 -8.42
CA PRO A 214 -10.09 6.21 -7.49
C PRO A 214 -9.24 5.09 -8.16
N GLY A 215 -9.25 4.99 -9.50
CA GLY A 215 -8.39 4.09 -10.26
C GLY A 215 -7.04 4.68 -10.72
N LYS A 216 -6.86 6.00 -10.55
CA LYS A 216 -5.67 6.74 -10.99
C LYS A 216 -4.73 7.10 -9.84
N GLN A 217 -4.77 6.33 -8.76
CA GLN A 217 -4.07 6.64 -7.52
C GLN A 217 -2.57 6.92 -7.69
N ALA A 218 -2.09 8.06 -7.19
CA ALA A 218 -0.67 8.35 -6.99
C ALA A 218 -0.24 7.86 -5.59
N ARG A 219 0.95 7.25 -5.50
CA ARG A 219 1.43 6.61 -4.27
C ARG A 219 2.85 7.02 -3.93
N ILE A 220 3.08 7.36 -2.67
CA ILE A 220 4.38 7.71 -2.12
C ILE A 220 4.59 6.89 -0.86
N PHE A 221 5.70 6.16 -0.81
CA PHE A 221 6.14 5.39 0.35
C PHE A 221 7.48 5.94 0.81
N ILE A 222 7.52 6.47 2.02
CA ILE A 222 8.74 6.98 2.66
C ILE A 222 9.15 6.02 3.76
N THR A 223 10.35 5.46 3.61
CA THR A 223 10.92 4.45 4.51
C THR A 223 12.24 4.92 5.13
N GLY A 224 12.80 6.03 4.64
CA GLY A 224 14.04 6.63 5.09
C GLY A 224 14.32 7.93 4.33
N GLY A 225 15.52 8.51 4.55
CA GLY A 225 15.93 9.79 3.96
C GLY A 225 15.51 11.01 4.78
N TYR A 226 15.80 12.19 4.24
CA TYR A 226 15.52 13.49 4.86
C TYR A 226 14.68 14.38 3.95
N VAL A 227 13.59 14.98 4.47
CA VAL A 227 12.73 15.90 3.72
C VAL A 227 12.61 17.23 4.48
N THR A 228 12.96 18.33 3.85
CA THR A 228 12.85 19.66 4.47
C THR A 228 11.50 20.35 4.18
N GLY A 229 10.85 19.98 3.08
CA GLY A 229 9.56 20.52 2.67
C GLY A 229 8.35 19.83 3.29
N THR A 230 7.16 20.20 2.82
CA THR A 230 5.91 19.55 3.21
C THR A 230 5.67 18.26 2.42
N LEU A 231 4.94 17.34 3.05
CA LEU A 231 4.31 16.22 2.38
C LEU A 231 2.86 16.59 2.12
N ASP A 232 2.39 16.37 0.90
CA ASP A 232 1.04 16.77 0.51
C ASP A 232 0.34 15.72 -0.36
N THR A 233 -0.98 15.66 -0.20
CA THR A 233 -1.88 14.83 -1.01
C THR A 233 -2.96 15.72 -1.62
N TYR A 234 -3.08 15.68 -2.94
CA TYR A 234 -4.01 16.51 -3.68
C TYR A 234 -4.85 15.68 -4.65
N THR A 235 -6.05 16.17 -4.91
CA THR A 235 -6.76 15.93 -6.18
C THR A 235 -6.59 17.15 -7.07
N TYR A 236 -6.59 16.95 -8.39
CA TYR A 236 -6.59 18.03 -9.36
C TYR A 236 -7.91 18.06 -10.11
N ASN A 237 -8.65 19.15 -9.92
CA ASN A 237 -9.85 19.48 -10.69
C ASN A 237 -9.93 21.00 -10.85
N ASN A 238 -9.44 21.52 -11.98
CA ASN A 238 -9.26 22.96 -12.23
C ASN A 238 -8.46 23.68 -11.12
N GLY A 239 -7.51 22.96 -10.50
CA GLY A 239 -6.74 23.42 -9.35
C GLY A 239 -6.42 22.27 -8.40
N LEU A 240 -5.40 22.47 -7.55
CA LEU A 240 -5.05 21.51 -6.50
C LEU A 240 -6.00 21.67 -5.32
N VAL A 241 -6.66 20.58 -4.95
CA VAL A 241 -7.55 20.49 -3.79
C VAL A 241 -6.98 19.44 -2.82
N PRO A 242 -6.63 19.80 -1.58
CA PRO A 242 -6.15 18.84 -0.59
C PRO A 242 -7.14 17.70 -0.40
N THR A 243 -6.66 16.47 -0.30
CA THR A 243 -7.50 15.28 -0.07
C THR A 243 -6.94 14.43 1.06
N LYS A 244 -7.80 13.70 1.75
CA LYS A 244 -7.40 12.62 2.69
C LYS A 244 -7.84 11.25 2.18
N GLU A 245 -8.45 11.21 1.00
CA GLU A 245 -8.94 9.98 0.39
C GLU A 245 -7.76 9.18 -0.15
N THR A 246 -7.34 8.16 0.60
CA THR A 246 -6.18 7.34 0.24
C THR A 246 -6.38 6.66 -1.11
N ALA A 247 -7.60 6.25 -1.47
CA ALA A 247 -7.92 5.70 -2.79
C ALA A 247 -7.59 6.66 -3.96
N MET A 248 -7.46 7.96 -3.71
CA MET A 248 -7.10 8.96 -4.73
C MET A 248 -5.61 9.28 -4.68
N ALA A 249 -5.07 9.65 -3.52
CA ALA A 249 -3.66 10.00 -3.37
C ALA A 249 -3.16 9.46 -2.04
N THR A 250 -1.95 8.93 -1.99
CA THR A 250 -1.41 8.32 -0.78
C THR A 250 0.03 8.73 -0.53
N VAL A 251 0.29 9.13 0.71
CA VAL A 251 1.61 9.24 1.30
C VAL A 251 1.61 8.38 2.55
N GLU A 252 2.52 7.42 2.63
CA GLU A 252 2.73 6.55 3.77
C GLU A 252 4.16 6.69 4.28
N VAL A 253 4.31 7.10 5.54
CA VAL A 253 5.60 7.30 6.19
C VAL A 253 5.81 6.24 7.26
N THR A 254 6.91 5.51 7.13
CA THR A 254 7.33 4.46 8.07
C THR A 254 8.75 4.67 8.59
N GLY A 255 9.44 5.70 8.13
CA GLY A 255 10.80 6.06 8.56
C GLY A 255 11.24 7.37 7.91
N GLY A 256 12.43 7.85 8.28
CA GLY A 256 13.03 9.08 7.78
C GLY A 256 13.01 10.23 8.80
N THR A 257 13.61 11.34 8.38
CA THR A 257 13.72 12.58 9.15
C THR A 257 13.06 13.73 8.38
N PHE A 258 12.38 14.64 9.08
CA PHE A 258 11.56 15.69 8.48
C PHE A 258 11.70 17.02 9.22
N ASP A 259 11.71 18.15 8.51
CA ASP A 259 11.64 19.47 9.15
C ASP A 259 10.21 19.86 9.53
N LYS A 260 9.22 19.33 8.81
CA LYS A 260 7.80 19.50 9.08
C LYS A 260 7.25 18.23 9.69
N ASP A 261 6.31 18.37 10.63
CA ASP A 261 5.73 17.23 11.33
C ASP A 261 5.01 16.28 10.33
N PRO A 262 5.49 15.04 10.14
CA PRO A 262 4.92 14.10 9.19
C PRO A 262 3.72 13.33 9.75
N MET A 263 3.32 13.56 11.02
CA MET A 263 2.30 12.78 11.74
C MET A 263 1.02 12.46 10.93
N PRO A 264 0.46 13.36 10.10
CA PRO A 264 -0.71 13.04 9.28
C PRO A 264 -0.53 11.88 8.29
N TYR A 265 0.71 11.54 7.95
CA TYR A 265 1.07 10.54 6.94
C TYR A 265 1.76 9.31 7.54
N VAL A 266 2.02 9.32 8.84
CA VAL A 266 2.69 8.20 9.51
C VAL A 266 1.74 7.02 9.62
N VAL A 267 2.20 5.85 9.18
CA VAL A 267 1.37 4.65 9.17
C VAL A 267 1.11 4.18 10.60
N GLU A 268 -0.10 3.62 10.82
CA GLU A 268 -0.57 3.10 12.09
C GLU A 268 0.50 2.32 12.88
N GLY A 269 0.60 2.63 14.17
CA GLY A 269 1.55 2.06 15.10
C GLY A 269 2.92 2.74 15.09
N SER A 270 3.34 3.36 13.99
CA SER A 270 4.62 4.09 13.93
C SER A 270 4.53 5.41 14.70
N THR A 271 5.65 5.88 15.22
CA THR A 271 5.67 7.07 16.11
C THR A 271 6.57 8.15 15.58
N VAL A 272 6.13 9.40 15.71
CA VAL A 272 6.95 10.59 15.47
C VAL A 272 7.66 10.98 16.76
N LYS A 273 8.97 11.19 16.68
CA LYS A 273 9.80 11.72 17.76
C LYS A 273 10.44 13.03 17.32
N LYS A 274 10.41 14.04 18.18
CA LYS A 274 11.12 15.29 17.93
C LYS A 274 12.59 15.12 18.32
N ASN A 275 13.49 15.44 17.40
CA ASN A 275 14.94 15.39 17.57
C ASN A 275 15.45 16.65 18.29
N ALA A 276 16.68 16.59 18.80
CA ALA A 276 17.30 17.70 19.53
C ALA A 276 17.55 18.94 18.65
N ASP A 277 17.77 18.73 17.34
CA ASP A 277 17.94 19.79 16.34
C ASP A 277 16.61 20.43 15.89
N GLY A 278 15.48 19.96 16.44
CA GLY A 278 14.15 20.47 16.14
C GLY A 278 13.42 19.73 15.01
N THR A 279 14.09 18.82 14.29
CA THR A 279 13.49 17.97 13.26
C THR A 279 12.63 16.86 13.86
N PHE A 280 11.90 16.12 13.01
CA PHE A 280 11.03 15.02 13.37
C PHE A 280 11.57 13.71 12.77
N GLY A 281 11.94 12.75 13.62
CA GLY A 281 12.28 11.39 13.21
C GLY A 281 11.05 10.48 13.30
N VAL A 282 10.88 9.59 12.33
CA VAL A 282 9.84 8.54 12.38
C VAL A 282 10.46 7.21 12.75
N GLU A 283 9.95 6.61 13.83
CA GLU A 283 10.32 5.26 14.25
C GLU A 283 9.30 4.25 13.71
N LYS A 284 9.81 3.29 12.95
CA LYS A 284 9.01 2.26 12.29
C LYS A 284 8.40 1.29 13.29
N ALA A 285 7.08 1.13 13.27
CA ALA A 285 6.44 0.04 13.99
C ALA A 285 6.37 -1.23 13.15
N TYR A 286 7.14 -2.24 13.56
CA TYR A 286 7.09 -3.55 12.96
C TYR A 286 5.78 -4.26 13.30
N LEU A 287 5.29 -5.07 12.36
CA LEU A 287 4.06 -5.84 12.52
C LEU A 287 4.32 -7.14 13.27
N ALA A 288 5.39 -7.83 12.90
CA ALA A 288 5.70 -9.14 13.43
C ALA A 288 7.22 -9.38 13.43
N LYS A 289 7.66 -10.42 14.11
CA LYS A 289 9.01 -10.98 13.97
C LYS A 289 8.96 -12.45 13.61
N VAL A 290 10.00 -12.92 12.92
CA VAL A 290 10.27 -14.34 12.67
C VAL A 290 11.71 -14.57 13.10
N GLY A 291 11.87 -15.35 14.17
CA GLY A 291 13.13 -15.41 14.92
C GLY A 291 13.50 -14.02 15.46
N ASP A 292 14.72 -13.57 15.16
CA ASP A 292 15.26 -12.28 15.58
C ASP A 292 15.00 -11.14 14.58
N LYS A 293 14.38 -11.43 13.43
CA LYS A 293 14.13 -10.44 12.38
C LYS A 293 12.70 -9.91 12.45
N SER A 294 12.56 -8.59 12.42
CA SER A 294 11.26 -7.91 12.40
C SER A 294 10.82 -7.58 10.98
N TYR A 295 9.51 -7.69 10.73
CA TYR A 295 8.86 -7.53 9.44
C TYR A 295 7.69 -6.55 9.56
N TYR A 296 7.51 -5.75 8.53
CA TYR A 296 6.48 -4.71 8.52
C TYR A 296 5.16 -5.22 7.95
N THR A 297 5.22 -6.15 7.01
CA THR A 297 4.04 -6.75 6.37
C THR A 297 3.89 -8.21 6.75
N MET A 298 2.65 -8.71 6.69
CA MET A 298 2.40 -10.09 7.02
C MET A 298 2.92 -11.05 5.95
N ASP A 299 2.90 -10.63 4.69
CA ASP A 299 3.49 -11.38 3.57
C ASP A 299 4.98 -11.64 3.74
N GLU A 300 5.76 -10.64 4.17
CA GLU A 300 7.20 -10.79 4.40
C GLU A 300 7.48 -11.76 5.54
N ALA A 301 6.74 -11.66 6.65
CA ALA A 301 6.86 -12.58 7.76
C ALA A 301 6.46 -14.01 7.36
N PHE A 302 5.42 -14.21 6.55
CA PHE A 302 5.09 -15.55 6.02
C PHE A 302 6.15 -16.09 5.06
N LYS A 303 6.72 -15.25 4.18
CA LYS A 303 7.86 -15.64 3.34
C LYS A 303 9.06 -16.05 4.19
N ALA A 304 9.38 -15.28 5.23
CA ALA A 304 10.47 -15.58 6.15
C ALA A 304 10.23 -16.89 6.90
N GLN A 305 9.03 -17.10 7.45
CA GLN A 305 8.66 -18.37 8.09
C GLN A 305 8.74 -19.55 7.11
N THR A 306 8.38 -19.35 5.84
CA THR A 306 8.52 -20.40 4.82
C THR A 306 9.98 -20.84 4.66
N ALA A 307 10.91 -19.89 4.76
CA ALA A 307 12.34 -20.14 4.62
C ALA A 307 12.98 -20.71 5.89
N SER A 308 12.59 -20.24 7.09
CA SER A 308 13.23 -20.62 8.35
C SER A 308 12.50 -21.71 9.14
N GLY A 309 11.17 -21.82 8.99
CA GLY A 309 10.30 -22.65 9.83
C GLY A 309 9.95 -22.07 11.20
N GLU A 310 10.49 -20.90 11.55
CA GLU A 310 10.25 -20.25 12.85
C GLU A 310 8.83 -19.66 12.95
N ALA A 311 8.35 -19.51 14.18
CA ALA A 311 7.05 -18.90 14.43
C ALA A 311 7.06 -17.41 14.06
N ILE A 312 5.95 -16.96 13.48
CA ILE A 312 5.63 -15.54 13.36
C ILE A 312 5.09 -15.09 14.72
N VAL A 313 5.66 -14.04 15.30
CA VAL A 313 5.19 -13.44 16.55
C VAL A 313 4.74 -12.02 16.25
N LEU A 314 3.46 -11.70 16.46
CA LEU A 314 2.96 -10.34 16.26
C LEU A 314 3.57 -9.38 17.30
N LEU A 315 3.80 -8.14 16.87
CA LEU A 315 4.37 -7.06 17.70
C LEU A 315 3.38 -5.90 17.89
N ARG A 316 2.23 -5.96 17.22
CA ARG A 316 1.12 -5.01 17.32
C ARG A 316 -0.16 -5.64 16.77
N ASP A 317 -1.28 -4.97 17.02
CA ASP A 317 -2.55 -5.29 16.39
C ASP A 317 -2.45 -5.20 14.86
N TYR A 318 -3.11 -6.13 14.18
CA TYR A 318 -3.10 -6.30 12.74
C TYR A 318 -4.52 -6.26 12.18
N THR A 319 -4.71 -5.52 11.08
CA THR A 319 -6.00 -5.45 10.38
C THR A 319 -5.83 -5.79 8.90
N THR A 320 -6.74 -6.60 8.35
CA THR A 320 -6.68 -7.07 6.96
C THR A 320 -8.01 -6.91 6.24
N GLY A 321 -8.00 -6.32 5.04
CA GLY A 321 -9.18 -6.24 4.18
C GLY A 321 -9.42 -7.48 3.30
N SER A 322 -8.43 -8.38 3.23
CA SER A 322 -8.48 -9.61 2.42
C SER A 322 -8.07 -10.83 3.23
N THR A 323 -8.55 -11.99 2.80
CA THR A 323 -8.23 -13.29 3.39
C THR A 323 -6.76 -13.65 3.19
N PHE A 324 -6.08 -14.08 4.25
CA PHE A 324 -4.77 -14.71 4.15
C PHE A 324 -4.88 -16.23 4.13
N ASN A 325 -4.29 -16.87 3.11
CA ASN A 325 -4.30 -18.31 2.96
C ASN A 325 -3.07 -18.95 3.63
N SER A 326 -3.26 -20.08 4.34
CA SER A 326 -2.18 -20.81 5.00
C SER A 326 -1.11 -21.34 4.02
N GLY A 327 -1.52 -21.64 2.79
CA GLY A 327 -0.67 -22.28 1.79
C GLY A 327 -0.44 -23.76 2.09
N SER A 328 0.45 -24.39 1.32
CA SER A 328 0.70 -25.84 1.35
C SER A 328 1.62 -26.30 2.47
N ILE A 329 2.07 -25.41 3.35
CA ILE A 329 3.00 -25.72 4.43
C ILE A 329 2.39 -25.38 5.79
N ASN A 330 2.87 -26.05 6.84
CA ASN A 330 2.49 -25.75 8.21
C ASN A 330 2.90 -24.32 8.59
N ARG A 331 1.99 -23.59 9.23
CA ARG A 331 2.17 -22.21 9.66
C ARG A 331 2.02 -22.10 11.18
N THR A 332 2.90 -21.34 11.82
CA THR A 332 2.78 -20.98 13.24
C THR A 332 2.70 -19.46 13.36
N VAL A 333 1.58 -18.94 13.84
CA VAL A 333 1.41 -17.53 14.18
C VAL A 333 1.09 -17.43 15.66
N ASP A 334 2.00 -16.85 16.41
CA ASP A 334 1.80 -16.40 17.77
C ASP A 334 1.31 -14.95 17.73
N LEU A 335 0.14 -14.70 18.31
CA LEU A 335 -0.43 -13.36 18.36
C LEU A 335 0.20 -12.50 19.46
N ASP A 336 0.93 -13.09 20.41
CA ASP A 336 1.61 -12.39 21.51
C ASP A 336 0.72 -11.39 22.28
N GLY A 337 -0.57 -11.72 22.43
CA GLY A 337 -1.55 -10.86 23.09
C GLY A 337 -2.13 -9.73 22.22
N HIS A 338 -1.75 -9.65 20.95
CA HIS A 338 -2.33 -8.75 19.95
C HIS A 338 -3.55 -9.36 19.24
N THR A 339 -4.24 -8.52 18.47
CA THR A 339 -5.41 -8.88 17.68
C THR A 339 -5.07 -8.96 16.20
N TRP A 340 -5.73 -9.88 15.49
CA TRP A 340 -5.78 -9.92 14.04
C TRP A 340 -7.24 -9.76 13.61
N THR A 341 -7.58 -8.59 13.08
CA THR A 341 -8.92 -8.18 12.69
C THR A 341 -9.12 -8.28 11.18
N TYR A 342 -10.21 -8.92 10.74
CA TYR A 342 -10.65 -8.90 9.35
C TYR A 342 -11.68 -7.80 9.15
N THR A 343 -11.45 -6.93 8.17
CA THR A 343 -12.36 -5.82 7.79
C THR A 343 -12.91 -5.96 6.39
N GLY A 344 -12.64 -7.08 5.71
CA GLY A 344 -13.22 -7.34 4.40
C GLY A 344 -14.74 -7.52 4.46
N THR A 345 -15.39 -7.28 3.32
CA THR A 345 -16.85 -7.30 3.20
C THR A 345 -17.43 -8.69 2.94
N ASP A 346 -16.59 -9.68 2.60
CA ASP A 346 -17.03 -11.05 2.38
C ASP A 346 -17.29 -11.75 3.72
N VAL A 347 -18.56 -11.98 4.01
CA VAL A 347 -19.02 -12.65 5.23
C VAL A 347 -18.61 -14.12 5.33
N ASN A 348 -18.11 -14.72 4.24
CA ASN A 348 -17.61 -16.10 4.22
C ASN A 348 -16.10 -16.18 4.42
N SER A 349 -15.42 -15.04 4.43
CA SER A 349 -13.97 -14.96 4.52
C SER A 349 -13.52 -14.76 5.98
N ALA A 350 -12.34 -15.30 6.31
CA ALA A 350 -11.67 -15.04 7.58
C ALA A 350 -10.37 -14.24 7.37
N ALA A 351 -9.86 -13.61 8.44
CA ALA A 351 -8.55 -12.96 8.40
C ALA A 351 -7.44 -13.96 7.99
N PHE A 352 -7.57 -15.20 8.47
CA PHE A 352 -6.68 -16.32 8.14
C PHE A 352 -7.48 -17.58 7.84
N GLU A 353 -7.26 -18.17 6.66
CA GLU A 353 -7.90 -19.38 6.18
C GLU A 353 -6.92 -20.54 6.02
N ILE A 354 -7.33 -21.70 6.52
CA ILE A 354 -6.62 -22.96 6.31
C ILE A 354 -7.15 -23.56 5.01
N ASN A 355 -6.33 -23.52 3.95
CA ASN A 355 -6.74 -23.91 2.59
C ASN A 355 -6.10 -25.21 2.08
N TYR A 356 -5.38 -25.95 2.94
CA TYR A 356 -4.82 -27.27 2.64
C TYR A 356 -5.14 -28.26 3.78
N SER A 357 -5.47 -29.50 3.43
CA SER A 357 -5.99 -30.53 4.35
C SER A 357 -5.01 -30.95 5.45
N ASP A 358 -3.72 -30.76 5.20
CA ASP A 358 -2.64 -31.31 6.03
C ASP A 358 -2.03 -30.25 6.97
N VAL A 359 -2.54 -29.02 6.93
CA VAL A 359 -2.07 -27.92 7.78
C VAL A 359 -2.73 -27.99 9.17
N ILE A 360 -1.91 -28.19 10.20
CA ILE A 360 -2.35 -28.24 11.60
C ILE A 360 -1.84 -26.99 12.33
N PRO A 361 -2.70 -26.10 12.86
CA PRO A 361 -2.24 -24.96 13.64
C PRO A 361 -1.57 -25.43 14.94
N SER A 362 -0.28 -25.19 15.09
CA SER A 362 0.48 -25.41 16.32
C SER A 362 0.29 -24.24 17.30
N ARG A 363 0.05 -24.56 18.57
CA ARG A 363 -0.26 -23.58 19.62
C ARG A 363 1.01 -22.89 20.15
N GLY A 364 1.06 -21.56 20.09
CA GLY A 364 1.90 -20.73 20.96
C GLY A 364 1.18 -20.42 22.28
N CYS A 365 1.94 -20.23 23.36
CA CYS A 365 1.40 -19.92 24.69
C CYS A 365 1.02 -18.44 24.81
N GLY A 366 -0.08 -18.02 24.17
CA GLY A 366 -0.66 -16.68 24.29
C GLY A 366 -2.06 -16.69 23.68
N GLN A 367 -3.11 -16.53 24.49
CA GLN A 367 -4.49 -16.83 24.08
C GLN A 367 -5.18 -15.66 23.35
N ALA A 368 -5.70 -15.92 22.15
CA ALA A 368 -6.97 -15.36 21.67
C ALA A 368 -7.76 -16.42 20.88
N ALA A 369 -9.07 -16.45 21.10
CA ALA A 369 -10.00 -17.28 20.37
C ALA A 369 -10.09 -16.80 18.91
N ILE A 370 -9.77 -17.67 17.96
CA ILE A 370 -10.18 -17.47 16.57
C ILE A 370 -11.71 -17.48 16.58
N SER A 371 -12.33 -16.31 16.48
CA SER A 371 -13.78 -16.18 16.25
C SER A 371 -14.08 -16.62 14.82
N THR A 372 -14.02 -17.93 14.58
CA THR A 372 -14.61 -18.52 13.39
C THR A 372 -16.09 -18.67 13.67
N TYR A 373 -16.92 -18.09 12.82
CA TYR A 373 -18.15 -18.78 12.44
C TYR A 373 -17.71 -20.16 11.98
N LEU A 374 -17.92 -21.16 12.84
CA LEU A 374 -17.56 -22.54 12.58
C LEU A 374 -18.53 -23.09 11.53
N SER A 375 -18.38 -22.69 10.26
CA SER A 375 -18.91 -23.45 9.15
C SER A 375 -17.85 -24.49 8.77
N VAL A 376 -17.87 -25.62 9.48
CA VAL A 376 -17.17 -26.81 9.02
C VAL A 376 -17.87 -27.27 7.75
N ARG A 377 -17.44 -26.81 6.57
CA ARG A 377 -17.87 -27.41 5.29
C ARG A 377 -16.87 -28.50 4.88
N GLN A 378 -17.42 -29.70 4.83
CA GLN A 378 -16.84 -30.97 4.42
C GLN A 378 -16.55 -31.01 2.92
N ILE A 379 -15.30 -31.15 2.49
CA ILE A 379 -14.86 -31.62 1.14
C ILE A 379 -13.41 -32.15 1.33
N TRP A 380 -12.94 -33.35 0.99
CA TRP A 380 -13.47 -34.56 0.35
C TRP A 380 -12.54 -35.73 0.73
N THR A 381 -12.96 -36.64 1.60
CA THR A 381 -12.65 -38.08 1.55
C THR A 381 -13.72 -38.75 2.40
N GLY A 382 -14.46 -39.71 1.85
CA GLY A 382 -15.70 -40.27 2.41
C GLY A 382 -15.54 -41.08 3.72
N ARG A 383 -14.88 -40.54 4.75
CA ARG A 383 -14.77 -41.20 6.06
C ARG A 383 -14.89 -40.18 7.19
N TRP A 384 -16.03 -40.23 7.89
CA TRP A 384 -16.24 -39.51 9.14
C TRP A 384 -15.16 -39.91 10.17
N ARG A 385 -14.27 -39.00 10.53
CA ARG A 385 -13.45 -39.14 11.75
C ARG A 385 -13.96 -38.15 12.79
N ARG A 386 -14.46 -38.69 13.90
CA ARG A 386 -14.94 -37.93 15.06
C ARG A 386 -13.73 -37.37 15.80
N PHE A 387 -13.52 -36.05 15.80
CA PHE A 387 -12.63 -35.39 16.76
C PHE A 387 -13.46 -34.83 17.92
N ARG A 388 -13.36 -35.45 19.10
CA ARG A 388 -13.82 -34.83 20.36
C ARG A 388 -12.68 -33.97 20.89
N ARG A 389 -12.89 -32.65 21.01
CA ARG A 389 -12.08 -31.81 21.90
C ARG A 389 -13.00 -30.92 22.74
N THR A 390 -13.06 -31.24 24.03
CA THR A 390 -13.63 -30.38 25.09
C THR A 390 -12.67 -29.23 25.37
N PHE A 391 -13.17 -27.99 25.35
CA PHE A 391 -12.42 -26.80 25.74
C PHE A 391 -12.67 -26.47 27.22
N ARG A 392 -11.60 -26.28 28.01
CA ARG A 392 -11.65 -25.66 29.34
C ARG A 392 -11.01 -24.27 29.24
N THR A 393 -11.74 -23.23 29.66
CA THR A 393 -11.21 -21.88 29.79
C THR A 393 -10.61 -21.70 31.18
N GLY A 394 -9.30 -21.45 31.25
CA GLY A 394 -8.63 -21.00 32.46
C GLY A 394 -8.32 -19.49 32.35
N SER A 395 -8.59 -18.77 33.44
CA SER A 395 -8.45 -17.31 33.65
C SER A 395 -9.62 -16.45 33.16
N GLY A 396 -10.29 -15.82 34.13
CA GLY A 396 -11.53 -15.07 33.96
C GLY A 396 -11.32 -13.66 33.42
N LYS A 397 -11.45 -13.50 32.11
CA LYS A 397 -11.81 -12.22 31.48
C LYS A 397 -13.02 -12.47 30.57
N SER A 398 -14.09 -11.70 30.77
CA SER A 398 -15.38 -11.91 30.10
C SER A 398 -15.32 -11.51 28.63
N LEU A 399 -15.89 -12.36 27.78
CA LEU A 399 -16.10 -12.08 26.36
C LEU A 399 -17.50 -11.47 26.19
N THR A 400 -17.59 -10.24 25.71
CA THR A 400 -18.87 -9.61 25.35
C THR A 400 -19.11 -9.83 23.85
N MET A 401 -20.05 -10.69 23.49
CA MET A 401 -20.51 -10.87 22.11
C MET A 401 -21.78 -10.06 21.87
N THR A 402 -21.76 -9.16 20.89
CA THR A 402 -22.97 -8.62 20.26
C THR A 402 -23.09 -9.25 18.87
N SER A 403 -23.93 -10.27 18.73
CA SER A 403 -24.36 -10.76 17.41
C SER A 403 -25.87 -10.98 17.40
N ARG A 404 -26.51 -10.48 16.34
CA ARG A 404 -27.96 -10.46 16.15
C ARG A 404 -28.33 -11.54 15.13
N SER A 405 -28.19 -12.81 15.49
CA SER A 405 -28.90 -13.95 14.87
C SER A 405 -28.35 -15.27 15.44
N ILE A 406 -29.24 -16.06 16.04
CA ILE A 406 -28.98 -17.41 16.55
C ILE A 406 -29.54 -18.41 15.53
N PRO A 407 -28.85 -19.54 15.29
CA PRO A 407 -29.57 -20.81 15.32
C PRO A 407 -28.98 -21.83 16.32
N GLN A 408 -29.90 -22.50 17.03
CA GLN A 408 -29.79 -23.74 17.82
C GLN A 408 -29.09 -24.87 17.04
N THR A 409 -28.51 -25.94 17.57
CA THR A 409 -28.31 -26.57 18.90
C THR A 409 -27.28 -27.69 18.65
N ASP A 410 -26.45 -28.07 19.63
CA ASP A 410 -26.14 -29.49 19.93
C ASP A 410 -25.40 -29.66 21.26
N SER A 411 -25.63 -30.83 21.87
CA SER A 411 -25.53 -31.24 23.28
C SER A 411 -24.27 -30.92 24.09
N ILE A 412 -24.47 -30.45 25.34
CA ILE A 412 -23.47 -30.41 26.42
C ILE A 412 -23.56 -31.71 27.25
N SER A 413 -22.50 -32.53 27.25
CA SER A 413 -22.32 -33.61 28.23
C SER A 413 -21.48 -33.11 29.40
N SER A 414 -22.04 -33.16 30.61
CA SER A 414 -21.41 -32.75 31.86
C SER A 414 -20.24 -33.66 32.25
N CYS A 415 -19.21 -33.08 32.86
CA CYS A 415 -18.28 -33.81 33.73
C CYS A 415 -18.19 -33.05 35.05
N THR A 416 -18.41 -33.80 36.11
CA THR A 416 -18.39 -33.47 37.53
C THR A 416 -17.07 -32.82 37.98
N GLY A 417 -17.16 -31.81 38.84
CA GLY A 417 -16.05 -31.30 39.63
C GLY A 417 -15.98 -29.77 39.68
N THR A 418 -16.34 -29.23 40.84
CA THR A 418 -16.13 -27.84 41.33
C THR A 418 -16.97 -26.72 40.72
N SER A 419 -17.78 -26.15 41.61
CA SER A 419 -18.65 -24.98 41.48
C SER A 419 -17.92 -23.68 41.15
N LEU A 420 -18.49 -22.84 40.28
CA LEU A 420 -18.21 -21.40 40.27
C LEU A 420 -19.50 -20.59 40.17
N ARG A 421 -19.72 -19.78 41.22
CA ARG A 421 -20.79 -18.79 41.38
C ARG A 421 -20.66 -17.68 40.34
N ILE A 422 -21.78 -17.23 39.79
CA ILE A 422 -21.90 -15.91 39.15
C ILE A 422 -22.75 -15.02 40.08
N THR A 423 -22.12 -13.99 40.64
CA THR A 423 -22.75 -12.83 41.27
C THR A 423 -22.80 -11.68 40.26
N GLY A 424 -23.98 -11.12 40.01
CA GLY A 424 -24.17 -9.90 39.18
C GLY A 424 -25.54 -9.87 38.49
N SER A 425 -26.36 -8.87 38.80
CA SER A 425 -27.82 -8.83 38.61
C SER A 425 -28.31 -8.49 37.19
N ILE A 426 -29.33 -9.19 36.70
CA ILE A 426 -30.29 -8.66 35.71
C ILE A 426 -31.73 -8.99 36.14
N ARG A 427 -32.60 -7.98 36.11
CA ARG A 427 -33.99 -7.97 36.59
C ARG A 427 -34.83 -9.12 36.00
N ARG A 428 -35.46 -9.92 36.87
CA ARG A 428 -36.48 -10.92 36.52
C ARG A 428 -37.82 -10.26 36.18
N ARG A 429 -38.48 -10.68 35.10
CA ARG A 429 -39.95 -10.78 35.06
C ARG A 429 -40.34 -12.26 35.22
N ARG A 430 -41.26 -12.51 36.15
CA ARG A 430 -41.69 -13.84 36.62
C ARG A 430 -42.43 -14.62 35.53
N CYS A 431 -42.26 -15.93 35.51
CA CYS A 431 -43.34 -16.86 35.18
C CYS A 431 -43.31 -18.03 36.17
N TRP A 432 -44.51 -18.48 36.53
CA TRP A 432 -44.83 -19.32 37.68
C TRP A 432 -44.54 -20.81 37.42
N ARG A 433 -44.20 -21.54 38.50
CA ARG A 433 -44.49 -22.97 38.62
C ARG A 433 -45.71 -23.12 39.52
N GLN A 434 -46.79 -23.70 39.02
CA GLN A 434 -47.75 -24.38 39.89
C GLN A 434 -47.21 -25.79 40.14
N CYS A 435 -46.77 -26.04 41.37
CA CYS A 435 -46.64 -27.39 41.89
C CYS A 435 -47.85 -27.61 42.81
N GLY A 436 -48.73 -28.54 42.45
CA GLY A 436 -49.75 -29.03 43.38
C GLY A 436 -49.09 -29.76 44.56
N ILE A 437 -49.69 -29.64 45.73
CA ILE A 437 -49.30 -30.31 46.97
C ILE A 437 -49.56 -31.83 46.84
N PRO A 438 -48.75 -32.69 47.47
CA PRO A 438 -49.36 -33.62 48.41
C PRO A 438 -48.72 -33.56 49.80
N GLN A 439 -49.59 -33.77 50.76
CA GLN A 439 -49.31 -33.97 52.17
C GLN A 439 -48.49 -35.25 52.41
N PHE A 440 -47.85 -35.26 53.58
CA PHE A 440 -47.30 -36.38 54.36
C PHE A 440 -45.78 -36.51 54.47
N ARG A 441 -45.35 -36.48 55.73
CA ARG A 441 -44.04 -36.91 56.25
C ARG A 441 -43.97 -38.45 56.22
N THR A 442 -42.79 -38.99 55.91
CA THR A 442 -42.18 -40.11 56.66
C THR A 442 -40.70 -40.22 56.35
N ALA A 443 -39.99 -40.87 57.26
CA ALA A 443 -38.55 -40.84 57.48
C ALA A 443 -37.73 -41.67 56.45
N ALA A 444 -36.41 -41.47 56.51
CA ALA A 444 -35.36 -42.06 55.68
C ALA A 444 -35.15 -41.33 54.34
N GLY A 445 -34.20 -40.40 54.36
CA GLY A 445 -33.83 -39.59 53.21
C GLY A 445 -33.09 -40.39 52.15
N HIS A 446 -33.53 -40.24 50.90
CA HIS A 446 -32.70 -40.17 49.69
C HIS A 446 -33.59 -39.58 48.58
N THR A 447 -33.35 -38.32 48.20
CA THR A 447 -34.09 -37.63 47.14
C THR A 447 -33.44 -37.89 45.77
N GLY A 448 -34.05 -38.77 44.97
CA GLY A 448 -33.77 -38.88 43.53
C GLY A 448 -34.86 -38.17 42.73
N TRP A 449 -34.51 -37.17 41.92
CA TRP A 449 -35.44 -36.57 40.96
C TRP A 449 -35.41 -37.33 39.63
N LYS A 450 -36.50 -38.03 39.31
CA LYS A 450 -36.85 -38.38 37.92
C LYS A 450 -37.75 -37.27 37.37
N CYS A 451 -37.22 -36.44 36.47
CA CYS A 451 -38.06 -35.65 35.57
C CYS A 451 -38.01 -36.30 34.19
N ARG A 452 -39.14 -36.87 33.75
CA ARG A 452 -39.37 -37.19 32.33
C ARG A 452 -39.67 -35.87 31.60
N THR A 453 -38.91 -35.58 30.55
CA THR A 453 -39.31 -34.61 29.52
C THR A 453 -40.00 -35.37 28.41
N SER A 454 -41.33 -35.28 28.33
CA SER A 454 -42.07 -35.57 27.10
C SER A 454 -42.41 -34.24 26.45
N CYS A 455 -41.86 -33.98 25.26
CA CYS A 455 -42.29 -32.89 24.40
C CYS A 455 -43.42 -33.38 23.50
N SER A 456 -44.65 -32.96 23.75
CA SER A 456 -45.73 -32.99 22.76
C SER A 456 -45.89 -31.60 22.17
N ILE A 457 -45.86 -31.51 20.84
CA ILE A 457 -46.19 -30.29 20.09
C ILE A 457 -47.70 -30.09 20.16
N SER A 458 -48.13 -28.91 20.62
CA SER A 458 -49.51 -28.44 20.45
C SER A 458 -49.48 -27.00 19.97
N THR A 459 -49.77 -26.82 18.69
CA THR A 459 -50.12 -25.54 18.06
C THR A 459 -51.51 -25.10 18.52
N THR A 460 -51.62 -23.92 19.14
CA THR A 460 -52.91 -23.21 19.19
C THR A 460 -52.69 -21.71 19.12
N SER A 461 -53.15 -21.15 18.02
CA SER A 461 -53.26 -19.73 17.69
C SER A 461 -54.32 -19.04 18.56
N HIS A 462 -54.06 -17.84 19.10
CA HIS A 462 -55.13 -16.89 19.40
C HIS A 462 -54.71 -15.42 19.26
N ILE A 463 -55.51 -14.77 18.42
CA ILE A 463 -55.65 -13.34 18.09
C ILE A 463 -56.00 -12.52 19.35
N ARG A 464 -55.43 -11.31 19.49
CA ARG A 464 -55.97 -10.26 20.38
C ARG A 464 -56.05 -8.89 19.69
N ARG A 465 -57.28 -8.40 19.63
CA ARG A 465 -57.70 -7.03 19.27
C ARG A 465 -57.26 -6.00 20.32
N PRO A 466 -56.99 -4.73 19.96
CA PRO A 466 -56.99 -3.61 20.90
C PRO A 466 -58.31 -2.83 20.87
N LYS A 467 -58.92 -2.61 22.04
CA LYS A 467 -59.79 -1.45 22.36
C LYS A 467 -58.83 -0.30 22.71
N GLY A 468 -58.91 0.94 22.26
CA GLY A 468 -60.03 1.79 21.86
C GLY A 468 -60.03 3.02 22.79
N LYS A 469 -59.66 4.20 22.28
CA LYS A 469 -60.10 5.52 22.76
C LYS A 469 -60.01 6.52 21.60
N ALA A 470 -61.10 7.27 21.46
CA ALA A 470 -61.49 8.08 20.30
C ALA A 470 -60.78 9.44 20.25
N HIS A 471 -60.66 10.04 19.05
CA HIS A 471 -61.40 11.25 18.70
C HIS A 471 -61.43 11.49 17.17
N ARG A 472 -62.61 11.96 16.76
CA ARG A 472 -63.18 12.36 15.45
C ARG A 472 -62.23 12.94 14.39
N GLY A 473 -62.52 12.65 13.12
CA GLY A 473 -62.19 13.58 12.02
C GLY A 473 -62.15 13.03 10.59
N VAL A 474 -63.33 12.79 10.00
CA VAL A 474 -63.69 12.97 8.56
C VAL A 474 -63.11 12.03 7.47
N MET A 475 -64.05 11.55 6.65
CA MET A 475 -63.98 10.67 5.48
C MET A 475 -63.39 11.30 4.21
N LYS A 476 -62.71 10.48 3.39
CA LYS A 476 -63.00 10.16 1.95
C LYS A 476 -61.95 9.14 1.49
N ALA A 477 -62.29 7.88 1.12
CA ALA A 477 -62.90 7.41 -0.14
C ALA A 477 -61.94 7.68 -1.33
N VAL A 478 -61.54 6.77 -2.24
CA VAL A 478 -62.02 5.48 -2.80
C VAL A 478 -60.79 4.84 -3.49
N GLY A 479 -60.56 3.53 -3.37
CA GLY A 479 -60.74 2.52 -4.45
C GLY A 479 -59.38 2.10 -5.03
N GLU A 480 -58.94 0.84 -4.85
CA GLU A 480 -59.20 -0.30 -5.77
C GLU A 480 -58.42 -0.13 -7.09
N THR A 481 -57.66 -1.08 -7.64
CA THR A 481 -57.70 -2.55 -7.59
C THR A 481 -56.50 -3.11 -8.40
N THR A 482 -56.06 -4.34 -8.06
CA THR A 482 -55.59 -5.47 -8.93
C THR A 482 -54.40 -5.24 -9.89
N GLU A 483 -53.55 -6.19 -10.30
CA GLU A 483 -53.38 -7.66 -10.26
C GLU A 483 -51.90 -7.88 -10.68
N GLN A 484 -51.10 -8.72 -10.03
CA GLN A 484 -50.89 -10.15 -10.32
C GLN A 484 -50.25 -10.46 -11.68
N GLU A 485 -49.03 -11.04 -11.66
CA GLU A 485 -48.41 -12.02 -12.60
C GLU A 485 -46.88 -11.99 -12.38
N ALA A 486 -46.05 -13.00 -12.62
CA ALA A 486 -46.06 -14.45 -12.55
C ALA A 486 -44.58 -14.86 -12.73
N CYS A 487 -44.16 -15.98 -12.13
CA CYS A 487 -42.83 -16.58 -12.33
C CYS A 487 -42.65 -17.16 -13.75
N PRO A 488 -41.40 -17.47 -14.15
CA PRO A 488 -41.18 -18.80 -14.71
C PRO A 488 -40.00 -19.56 -14.11
N VAL A 489 -40.24 -20.86 -13.98
CA VAL A 489 -39.29 -21.95 -13.68
C VAL A 489 -38.58 -22.34 -14.97
N THR A 490 -37.27 -22.63 -14.92
CA THR A 490 -36.61 -23.45 -15.95
C THR A 490 -35.80 -24.57 -15.31
N ARG A 491 -36.01 -25.77 -15.85
CA ARG A 491 -35.45 -27.06 -15.43
C ARG A 491 -34.36 -27.46 -16.42
N ARG A 492 -33.37 -28.18 -15.90
CA ARG A 492 -32.21 -28.82 -16.57
C ARG A 492 -32.49 -29.45 -17.93
N ARG A 493 -31.48 -29.36 -18.81
CA ARG A 493 -30.78 -30.53 -19.34
C ARG A 493 -29.28 -30.31 -19.18
#